data_AF-A0A937RAD2-F1
#
_entry.id   AF-A0A937RAD2-F1
#
_cell.length_a   1.000
_cell.length_b   1.000
_cell.length_c   1.000
_cell.angle_alpha   90.00
_cell.angle_beta   90.00
_cell.angle_gamma   90.00
#
_symmetry.space_group_name_H-M   'P 1'
#
loop_
_entity.id
_entity.type
_entity.pdbx_description
1 polymer ?
#
loop_
_entity_poly.entity_id
_entity_poly.type
_entity_poly.pdbx_seq_one_letter_code
_entity_poly.pdbx_strand_id
1 'polypeptide(L)'
;MPRRRGPTTCWPTGTNPSGCPRLRYLFVVENKVYAGEQKDQLSRYSLWLDAQQRFYDTRVLVFLTPGGREATSSGGCEYLRLSYRQDVVALLERARSQVQAPAARLTVAQYLDVIMNL
;
A
#
# COMPACT_ATOMS: atom_id res chain seq x y z
N MET A 1 -17.95 26.07 -52.81
CA MET A 1 -17.12 26.12 -51.58
C MET A 1 -17.99 25.71 -50.39
N PRO A 2 -18.01 24.43 -49.96
CA PRO A 2 -18.92 23.97 -48.92
C PRO A 2 -18.33 24.09 -47.52
N ARG A 3 -19.25 24.23 -46.56
CA ARG A 3 -19.09 24.64 -45.17
C ARG A 3 -18.29 23.63 -44.33
N ARG A 4 -17.44 24.14 -43.42
CA ARG A 4 -16.72 23.38 -42.39
C ARG A 4 -17.74 22.68 -41.47
N ARG A 5 -17.68 21.34 -41.40
CA ARG A 5 -18.37 20.55 -40.37
C ARG A 5 -17.50 20.57 -39.11
N GLY A 6 -18.07 21.03 -37.99
CA GLY A 6 -17.44 20.93 -36.68
C GLY A 6 -17.31 19.46 -36.22
N PRO A 7 -16.54 19.18 -35.16
CA PRO A 7 -16.35 17.84 -34.67
C PRO A 7 -17.67 17.30 -34.09
N THR A 8 -18.21 16.29 -34.75
CA THR A 8 -19.30 15.44 -34.27
C THR A 8 -18.90 14.77 -32.96
N THR A 9 -19.68 15.04 -31.92
CA THR A 9 -19.63 14.34 -30.63
C THR A 9 -20.01 12.88 -30.81
N CYS A 10 -19.02 11.99 -30.70
CA CYS A 10 -19.25 10.55 -30.59
C CYS A 10 -19.59 10.23 -29.12
N TRP A 11 -20.88 10.09 -28.79
CA TRP A 11 -21.32 9.38 -27.59
C TRP A 11 -21.24 7.87 -27.87
N PRO A 12 -20.52 7.07 -27.06
CA PRO A 12 -20.58 5.62 -27.22
C PRO A 12 -21.82 5.08 -26.48
N THR A 13 -22.84 4.76 -27.26
CA THR A 13 -23.86 3.76 -26.91
C THR A 13 -23.19 2.40 -26.80
N GLY A 14 -23.37 1.71 -25.66
CA GLY A 14 -23.34 0.25 -25.55
C GLY A 14 -22.03 -0.47 -25.90
N THR A 15 -21.50 -1.19 -24.91
CA THR A 15 -20.29 -2.05 -24.95
C THR A 15 -18.97 -1.29 -24.88
N ASN A 16 -18.40 -1.29 -23.68
CA ASN A 16 -17.08 -0.77 -23.35
C ASN A 16 -16.00 -1.63 -24.05
N PRO A 17 -15.32 -1.15 -25.10
CA PRO A 17 -14.26 -1.91 -25.72
C PRO A 17 -12.99 -1.67 -24.89
N SER A 18 -12.47 -2.74 -24.28
CA SER A 18 -11.19 -2.74 -23.56
C SER A 18 -11.19 -1.91 -22.27
N GLY A 19 -12.03 -2.29 -21.31
CA GLY A 19 -11.91 -1.79 -19.95
C GLY A 19 -10.52 -2.12 -19.39
N CYS A 20 -9.71 -1.10 -19.11
CA CYS A 20 -8.48 -1.28 -18.37
C CYS A 20 -8.81 -2.06 -17.09
N PRO A 21 -8.24 -3.26 -16.87
CA PRO A 21 -8.53 -4.02 -15.67
C PRO A 21 -8.26 -3.11 -14.48
N ARG A 22 -9.26 -2.88 -13.64
CA ARG A 22 -9.01 -2.23 -12.35
C ARG A 22 -8.15 -3.19 -11.56
N LEU A 23 -6.84 -2.94 -11.54
CA LEU A 23 -5.91 -3.71 -10.73
C LEU A 23 -6.37 -3.64 -9.27
N ARG A 24 -6.63 -4.81 -8.68
CA ARG A 24 -7.08 -4.95 -7.31
C ARG A 24 -5.90 -5.40 -6.46
N TYR A 25 -5.47 -4.54 -5.57
CA TYR A 25 -4.38 -4.79 -4.65
C TYR A 25 -4.90 -5.10 -3.25
N LEU A 26 -4.29 -6.07 -2.58
CA LEU A 26 -4.52 -6.37 -1.16
C LEU A 26 -3.18 -6.34 -0.43
N PHE A 27 -3.07 -5.45 0.55
CA PHE A 27 -1.92 -5.36 1.44
C PHE A 27 -2.36 -5.75 2.84
N VAL A 28 -1.69 -6.75 3.43
CA VAL A 28 -1.85 -7.10 4.84
C VAL A 28 -0.56 -6.69 5.53
N VAL A 29 -0.68 -5.80 6.52
CA VAL A 29 0.46 -5.30 7.29
C VAL A 29 0.40 -5.87 8.70
N GLU A 30 1.33 -6.74 9.04
CA GLU A 30 1.59 -7.14 10.41
C GLU A 30 2.55 -6.12 11.04
N ASN A 31 2.03 -5.27 11.91
CA ASN A 31 2.78 -4.22 12.57
C ASN A 31 3.32 -4.68 13.93
N LYS A 32 4.64 -4.60 14.14
CA LYS A 32 5.33 -5.01 15.37
C LYS A 32 6.21 -3.90 15.92
N VAL A 33 5.66 -3.09 16.82
CA VAL A 33 6.40 -2.09 17.61
C VAL A 33 6.50 -2.59 19.05
N TYR A 34 7.70 -3.01 19.47
CA TYR A 34 8.01 -3.61 20.78
C TYR A 34 7.12 -4.79 21.22
N ALA A 35 6.36 -5.38 20.30
CA ALA A 35 5.55 -6.55 20.54
C ALA A 35 6.29 -7.83 20.15
N GLY A 36 6.07 -8.89 20.92
CA GLY A 36 6.52 -10.23 20.57
C GLY A 36 5.82 -10.77 19.31
N GLU A 37 6.44 -11.78 18.72
CA GLU A 37 5.82 -12.52 17.61
C GLU A 37 4.95 -13.66 18.14
N GLN A 38 3.77 -13.79 17.56
CA GLN A 38 2.92 -14.94 17.81
C GLN A 38 3.31 -16.06 16.85
N LYS A 39 3.42 -17.28 17.37
CA LYS A 39 3.71 -18.48 16.59
C LYS A 39 2.76 -18.60 15.38
N ASP A 40 3.33 -18.91 14.22
CA ASP A 40 2.65 -19.17 12.94
C ASP A 40 1.75 -18.02 12.43
N GLN A 41 1.91 -16.80 12.96
CA GLN A 41 1.03 -15.67 12.61
C GLN A 41 1.16 -15.27 11.14
N LEU A 42 2.39 -15.14 10.63
CA LEU A 42 2.61 -14.78 9.23
C LEU A 42 2.13 -15.89 8.28
N SER A 43 2.34 -17.15 8.64
CA SER A 43 1.88 -18.29 7.86
C SER A 43 0.35 -18.31 7.74
N ARG A 44 -0.38 -17.97 8.82
CA ARG A 44 -1.85 -17.84 8.78
C ARG A 44 -2.30 -16.73 7.84
N TYR A 45 -1.62 -15.58 7.84
CA TYR A 45 -1.95 -14.50 6.91
C TYR A 45 -1.60 -14.83 5.47
N SER A 46 -0.48 -15.51 5.22
CA SER A 46 -0.11 -16.00 3.88
C SER A 46 -1.19 -16.92 3.32
N LEU A 47 -1.61 -17.93 4.08
CA LEU A 47 -2.66 -18.85 3.66
C LEU A 47 -3.99 -18.13 3.39
N TRP A 48 -4.35 -17.16 4.23
CA TRP A 48 -5.55 -16.36 4.03
C TRP A 48 -5.47 -15.47 2.78
N LEU A 49 -4.30 -14.87 2.52
CA LEU A 49 -4.04 -14.09 1.30
C LEU A 49 -4.17 -14.96 0.05
N ASP A 50 -3.68 -16.19 0.08
CA ASP A 50 -3.78 -17.13 -1.05
C ASP A 50 -5.23 -17.39 -1.43
N ALA A 51 -6.12 -17.53 -0.44
CA ALA A 51 -7.56 -17.68 -0.66
C ALA A 51 -8.21 -16.45 -1.34
N GLN A 52 -7.55 -15.29 -1.35
CA GLN A 52 -8.06 -14.06 -1.99
C GLN A 52 -7.71 -13.93 -3.48
N GLN A 53 -7.03 -14.91 -4.10
CA GLN A 53 -6.56 -14.81 -5.50
C GLN A 53 -7.64 -14.50 -6.54
N ARG A 54 -8.89 -14.89 -6.26
CA ARG A 54 -10.01 -14.65 -7.17
C ARG A 54 -10.44 -13.17 -7.19
N PHE A 55 -10.13 -12.43 -6.13
CA PHE A 55 -10.59 -11.06 -5.92
C PHE A 55 -9.49 -10.01 -6.09
N TYR A 56 -8.22 -10.39 -5.99
CA TYR A 56 -7.10 -9.46 -6.05
C TYR A 56 -5.99 -9.99 -6.94
N ASP A 57 -5.54 -9.15 -7.86
CA ASP A 57 -4.50 -9.46 -8.84
C ASP A 57 -3.12 -9.44 -8.17
N THR A 58 -2.95 -8.60 -7.15
CA THR A 58 -1.71 -8.49 -6.37
C THR A 58 -2.02 -8.53 -4.89
N ARG A 59 -1.27 -9.34 -4.16
CA ARG A 59 -1.42 -9.58 -2.73
C ARG A 59 -0.06 -9.54 -2.09
N VAL A 60 0.09 -8.74 -1.03
CA VAL A 60 1.38 -8.55 -0.35
C VAL A 60 1.17 -8.69 1.15
N LEU A 61 1.91 -9.60 1.76
CA LEU A 61 2.11 -9.63 3.19
C LEU A 61 3.29 -8.74 3.54
N VAL A 62 3.11 -7.80 4.45
CA VAL A 62 4.15 -6.90 4.94
C VAL A 62 4.38 -7.17 6.42
N PHE A 63 5.64 -7.31 6.80
CA PHE A 63 6.07 -7.31 8.19
C PHE A 63 6.76 -5.97 8.48
N LEU A 64 6.10 -5.13 9.27
CA LEU A 64 6.54 -3.78 9.58
C LEU A 64 7.06 -3.71 11.02
N THR A 65 8.32 -3.33 11.19
CA THR A 65 8.96 -3.18 12.50
C THR A 65 9.68 -1.83 12.58
N PRO A 66 10.11 -1.33 13.76
CA PRO A 66 10.89 -0.11 13.83
C PRO A 66 12.14 -0.10 12.94
N GLY A 67 12.90 -1.21 12.95
CA GLY A 67 14.20 -1.32 12.25
C GLY A 67 14.23 -2.27 11.05
N GLY A 68 13.09 -2.81 10.60
CA GLY A 68 13.05 -3.72 9.44
C GLY A 68 13.64 -5.11 9.72
N ARG A 69 13.62 -5.58 10.96
CA ARG A 69 14.13 -6.90 11.34
C ARG A 69 13.34 -8.03 10.65
N GLU A 70 13.96 -9.19 10.53
CA GLU A 70 13.29 -10.41 10.10
C GLU A 70 12.28 -10.87 11.14
N ALA A 71 11.19 -11.47 10.67
CA ALA A 71 10.28 -12.21 11.52
C ALA A 71 10.98 -13.51 11.97
N THR A 72 10.95 -13.78 13.27
CA THR A 72 11.52 -15.00 13.86
C THR A 72 10.57 -16.19 13.77
N SER A 73 9.27 -15.94 13.56
CA SER A 73 8.25 -16.99 13.41
C SER A 73 7.52 -16.92 12.07
N SER A 74 8.24 -16.70 10.97
CA SER A 74 7.65 -16.65 9.62
C SER A 74 7.15 -18.01 9.12
N GLY A 75 7.72 -19.11 9.62
CA GLY A 75 7.41 -20.45 9.12
C GLY A 75 7.76 -20.65 7.64
N GLY A 76 8.69 -19.83 7.10
CA GLY A 76 9.11 -19.90 5.70
C GLY A 76 8.17 -19.25 4.69
N CYS A 77 7.11 -18.57 5.12
CA CYS A 77 6.24 -17.84 4.19
C CYS A 77 6.93 -16.61 3.59
N GLU A 78 6.53 -16.21 2.40
CA GLU A 78 7.02 -14.99 1.76
C GLU A 78 6.33 -13.76 2.36
N TYR A 79 7.11 -12.71 2.60
CA TYR A 79 6.62 -11.41 3.06
C TYR A 79 7.62 -10.31 2.70
N LEU A 80 7.12 -9.09 2.55
CA LEU A 80 7.93 -7.90 2.41
C LEU A 80 8.32 -7.39 3.79
N ARG A 81 9.62 -7.14 3.99
CA ARG A 81 10.13 -6.47 5.19
C ARG A 81 10.13 -4.97 4.95
N LEU A 82 9.45 -4.25 5.82
CA LEU A 82 9.52 -2.79 5.88
C LEU A 82 9.87 -2.34 7.29
N SER A 83 10.40 -1.13 7.37
CA SER A 83 10.81 -0.48 8.58
C SER A 83 10.11 0.88 8.75
N TYR A 84 9.85 1.26 9.99
CA TYR A 84 9.46 2.65 10.26
C TYR A 84 10.60 3.61 9.95
N ARG A 85 11.82 3.30 10.45
CA ARG A 85 12.98 4.22 10.39
C ARG A 85 13.53 4.45 8.99
N GLN A 86 13.22 3.60 8.00
CA GLN A 86 13.66 3.80 6.61
C GLN A 86 12.46 4.01 5.69
N ASP A 87 11.57 3.03 5.58
CA ASP A 87 10.54 3.01 4.54
C ASP A 87 9.39 3.99 4.83
N VAL A 88 8.86 3.97 6.06
CA VAL A 88 7.77 4.88 6.46
C VAL A 88 8.28 6.32 6.54
N VAL A 89 9.49 6.55 7.06
CA VAL A 89 10.13 7.87 7.06
C VAL A 89 10.30 8.40 5.63
N ALA A 90 10.84 7.61 4.71
CA ALA A 90 11.00 8.03 3.32
C ALA A 90 9.65 8.36 2.65
N LEU A 91 8.61 7.57 2.93
CA LEU A 91 7.26 7.84 2.45
C LEU A 91 6.71 9.17 3.00
N LEU A 92 6.83 9.38 4.31
CA LEU A 92 6.28 10.55 4.99
C LEU A 92 7.02 11.84 4.63
N GLU A 93 8.34 11.80 4.48
CA GLU A 93 9.13 12.94 4.02
C GLU A 93 8.71 13.38 2.62
N ARG A 94 8.51 12.42 1.70
CA ARG A 94 7.96 12.70 0.38
C ARG A 94 6.56 13.29 0.47
N ALA A 95 5.68 12.70 1.28
CA ALA A 95 4.31 13.17 1.47
C ALA A 95 4.25 14.58 2.07
N ARG A 96 5.15 14.92 3.00
CA ARG A 96 5.19 16.22 3.69
C ARG A 96 5.29 17.40 2.71
N SER A 97 6.04 17.25 1.62
CA SER A 97 6.14 18.25 0.55
C SER A 97 4.88 18.42 -0.30
N GLN A 98 4.00 17.40 -0.33
CA GLN A 98 2.79 17.36 -1.14
C GLN A 98 1.53 17.76 -0.36
N VAL A 99 1.57 17.64 0.97
CA VAL A 99 0.47 17.97 1.86
C VAL A 99 0.34 19.49 2.01
N GLN A 100 -0.72 20.05 1.42
CA GLN A 100 -1.03 21.48 1.49
C GLN A 100 -1.68 21.88 2.83
N ALA A 101 -2.48 21.01 3.43
CA ALA A 101 -3.20 21.29 4.66
C ALA A 101 -2.23 21.46 5.86
N PRO A 102 -2.19 22.63 6.53
CA PRO A 102 -1.22 22.88 7.60
C PRO A 102 -1.31 21.89 8.77
N ALA A 103 -2.53 21.53 9.18
CA ALA A 103 -2.74 20.57 10.27
C ALA A 103 -2.15 19.19 9.93
N ALA A 104 -2.42 18.68 8.73
CA ALA A 104 -1.88 17.39 8.29
C ALA A 104 -0.35 17.43 8.17
N ARG A 105 0.24 18.55 7.71
CA ARG A 105 1.70 18.71 7.65
C ARG A 105 2.33 18.67 9.04
N LEU A 106 1.70 19.33 10.03
CA LEU A 106 2.14 19.30 11.42
C LEU A 106 2.05 17.86 11.99
N THR A 107 0.95 17.16 11.73
CA THR A 107 0.79 15.77 12.16
C THR A 107 1.85 14.85 11.55
N VAL A 108 2.18 15.01 10.27
CA VAL A 108 3.27 14.25 9.63
C VAL A 108 4.62 14.55 10.30
N ALA A 109 4.92 15.81 10.59
CA ALA A 109 6.15 16.19 11.29
C ALA A 109 6.23 15.56 12.70
N GLN A 110 5.16 15.67 13.48
CA GLN A 110 5.08 15.06 14.82
C GLN A 110 5.23 13.54 14.77
N TYR A 111 4.66 12.89 13.75
CA TYR A 111 4.76 11.45 13.60
C TYR A 111 6.18 11.01 13.21
N LEU A 112 6.88 11.78 12.36
CA LEU A 112 8.30 11.57 12.08
C LEU A 112 9.14 11.67 13.36
N ASP A 113 8.87 12.66 14.22
CA ASP A 113 9.55 12.81 15.51
C ASP A 113 9.30 11.59 16.41
N VAL A 114 8.08 11.06 16.47
CA VAL A 114 7.78 9.83 17.20
C VAL A 114 8.61 8.67 16.67
N ILE A 115 8.70 8.48 15.36
CA ILE A 115 9.49 7.39 14.75
C ILE A 115 10.98 7.50 15.10
N MET A 116 11.54 8.71 15.10
CA MET A 116 12.96 8.92 15.44
C MET A 116 13.27 8.61 16.91
N ASN A 117 12.25 8.60 17.77
CA ASN A 117 12.35 8.28 19.18
C ASN A 117 11.83 6.87 19.53
N LEU A 118 11.50 6.04 18.52
CA LEU A 118 11.30 4.59 18.69
C LEU A 118 12.64 3.86 18.88
#